data_AF-A0A971BF10-F1
#
_entry.id   AF-A0A971BF10-F1
#
_cell.length_a   1.000
_cell.length_b   1.000
_cell.length_c   1.000
_cell.angle_alpha   90.00
_cell.angle_beta   90.00
_cell.angle_gamma   90.00
#
_symmetry.space_group_name_H-M   'P 1'
#
loop_
_entity.id
_entity.type
_entity.pdbx_description
1 polymer ?
#
loop_
_entity_poly.entity_id
_entity_poly.type
_entity_poly.pdbx_seq_one_letter_code
_entity_poly.pdbx_strand_id
1 'polypeptide(L)'
;MIKLGKIIDKATFVVSLISYAGVVAIMLLNVADVLLTKLATSPISGSYEITEGLLLCTVFASFAYAQSKKAHINMTILINIFPKALKFLIYGLMGLLSAGVAFIVGYAAVLQALSAIDKGTVTSVLMIPMYPLYYIEAGAMFIFTLSLLYDAVLSFVAMFSKKHEEIVTSTWTL
;
A
#
# COMPACT_ATOMS: atom_id res chain seq x y z
N MET A 1 1.96 -11.79 -19.87
CA MET A 1 1.69 -10.42 -19.37
C MET A 1 0.28 -10.30 -18.79
N ILE A 2 -0.80 -10.54 -19.54
CA ILE A 2 -2.20 -10.41 -19.06
C ILE A 2 -2.55 -11.30 -17.85
N LYS A 3 -2.00 -12.52 -17.75
CA LYS A 3 -2.21 -13.39 -16.58
C LYS A 3 -1.53 -12.87 -15.31
N LEU A 4 -0.41 -12.15 -15.43
CA LEU A 4 0.37 -11.65 -14.30
C LEU A 4 -0.34 -10.45 -13.63
N GLY A 5 -0.90 -9.54 -14.44
CA GLY A 5 -1.74 -8.45 -13.93
C GLY A 5 -2.96 -8.93 -13.15
N LYS A 6 -3.68 -9.94 -13.65
CA LYS A 6 -4.81 -10.54 -12.92
C LYS A 6 -4.41 -11.16 -11.58
N ILE A 7 -3.20 -11.69 -11.47
CA ILE A 7 -2.69 -12.25 -10.20
C ILE A 7 -2.37 -11.12 -9.22
N ILE A 8 -1.73 -10.05 -9.69
CA ILE A 8 -1.41 -8.87 -8.88
C ILE A 8 -2.71 -8.19 -8.41
N ASP A 9 -3.68 -7.96 -9.30
CA ASP A 9 -4.96 -7.36 -8.91
C ASP A 9 -5.71 -8.21 -7.89
N LYS A 10 -5.66 -9.54 -8.04
CA LYS A 10 -6.29 -10.46 -7.08
C LYS A 10 -5.57 -10.45 -5.73
N ALA A 11 -4.24 -10.40 -5.73
CA ALA A 11 -3.44 -10.26 -4.52
C ALA A 11 -3.75 -8.93 -3.80
N THR A 12 -3.76 -7.83 -4.55
CA THR A 12 -4.08 -6.49 -4.05
C THR A 12 -5.51 -6.39 -3.54
N PHE A 13 -6.47 -7.08 -4.16
CA PHE A 13 -7.86 -7.15 -3.69
C PHE A 13 -7.99 -7.95 -2.38
N VAL A 14 -7.24 -9.04 -2.22
CA VAL A 14 -7.21 -9.78 -0.95
C VAL A 14 -6.61 -8.91 0.16
N VAL A 15 -5.53 -8.18 -0.15
CA VAL A 15 -4.90 -7.23 0.76
C VAL A 15 -5.86 -6.11 1.15
N SER A 16 -6.67 -5.58 0.22
CA SER A 16 -7.65 -4.54 0.54
C SER A 16 -8.80 -5.04 1.41
N LEU A 17 -9.19 -6.31 1.31
CA LEU A 17 -10.17 -6.90 2.22
C LEU A 17 -9.69 -6.87 3.67
N ILE A 18 -8.38 -7.08 3.89
CA ILE A 18 -7.75 -6.97 5.21
C ILE A 18 -7.82 -5.52 5.71
N SER A 19 -7.60 -4.52 4.84
CA SER A 19 -7.80 -3.10 5.18
C SER A 19 -9.24 -2.82 5.60
N TYR A 20 -10.23 -3.24 4.81
CA TYR A 20 -11.64 -2.97 5.12
C TYR A 20 -12.04 -3.58 6.48
N ALA A 21 -11.64 -4.82 6.73
CA ALA A 21 -11.87 -5.47 8.02
C ALA A 21 -11.15 -4.75 9.16
N GLY A 22 -9.91 -4.29 8.93
CA GLY A 22 -9.11 -3.53 9.89
C GLY A 22 -9.77 -2.21 10.31
N VAL A 23 -10.27 -1.41 9.36
CA VAL A 23 -10.98 -0.15 9.67
C VAL A 23 -12.23 -0.42 10.51
N VAL A 24 -13.02 -1.42 10.13
CA VAL A 24 -14.25 -1.76 10.87
C VAL A 24 -13.90 -2.20 12.30
N ALA A 25 -12.85 -3.02 12.46
CA ALA A 25 -12.37 -3.43 13.77
C ALA A 25 -11.92 -2.24 14.63
N ILE A 26 -11.16 -1.29 14.07
CA ILE A 26 -10.75 -0.05 14.75
C ILE A 26 -11.97 0.76 15.19
N MET A 27 -12.97 0.91 14.31
CA MET A 27 -14.19 1.66 14.65
C MET A 27 -14.95 1.01 15.80
N LEU A 28 -15.16 -0.31 15.75
CA LEU A 28 -15.83 -1.04 16.83
C LEU A 28 -15.06 -0.98 18.15
N LEU A 29 -13.74 -1.08 18.10
CA LEU A 29 -12.88 -1.02 19.28
C LEU A 29 -12.93 0.36 19.94
N ASN A 30 -12.85 1.44 19.15
CA ASN A 30 -13.00 2.80 19.66
C ASN A 30 -14.39 3.05 20.26
N VAL A 31 -15.46 2.56 19.62
CA VAL A 31 -16.82 2.68 20.15
C VAL A 31 -16.94 1.92 21.48
N ALA A 32 -16.42 0.70 21.55
CA ALA A 32 -16.41 -0.10 22.78
C ALA A 32 -15.61 0.59 23.89
N ASP A 33 -14.45 1.17 23.57
CA ASP A 33 -13.61 1.88 24.55
C ASP A 33 -14.31 3.11 25.13
N VAL A 34 -14.96 3.91 24.27
CA VAL A 34 -15.76 5.07 24.72
C VAL A 34 -16.95 4.64 25.58
N LEU A 35 -17.62 3.54 25.23
CA LEU A 35 -18.75 2.99 26.01
C LEU A 35 -18.28 2.48 27.37
N LEU A 36 -17.21 1.68 27.44
CA LEU A 36 -16.66 1.17 28.71
C LEU A 36 -16.16 2.30 29.60
N THR A 37 -15.49 3.30 29.02
CA THR A 37 -15.00 4.46 29.76
C THR A 37 -16.15 5.28 30.34
N LYS A 38 -17.25 5.47 29.59
CA LYS A 38 -18.41 6.25 30.05
C LYS A 38 -19.34 5.49 31.00
N LEU A 39 -19.45 4.17 30.88
CA LEU A 39 -20.38 3.35 31.67
C LEU A 39 -19.72 2.69 32.89
N ALA A 40 -18.45 2.31 32.78
CA ALA A 40 -17.74 1.51 33.78
C ALA A 40 -16.48 2.19 34.33
N THR A 41 -16.16 3.43 33.90
CA THR A 41 -14.97 4.22 34.31
C THR A 41 -13.64 3.46 34.16
N SER A 42 -13.65 2.40 33.36
CA SER A 42 -12.54 1.47 33.16
C SER A 42 -12.22 1.45 31.67
N PRO A 43 -11.27 2.27 31.20
CA PRO A 43 -10.87 2.27 29.79
C PRO A 43 -10.26 0.91 29.40
N ILE A 44 -10.33 0.57 28.12
CA ILE A 44 -9.67 -0.62 27.59
C ILE A 44 -8.17 -0.34 27.56
N SER A 45 -7.43 -0.88 28.53
CA SER A 45 -5.98 -0.70 28.62
C SER A 45 -5.29 -1.20 27.34
N GLY A 46 -4.61 -0.29 26.64
CA GLY A 46 -3.90 -0.59 25.40
C GLY A 46 -4.75 -0.60 24.11
N SER A 47 -5.98 -0.07 24.15
CA SER A 47 -6.82 0.16 22.95
C SER A 47 -6.10 0.98 21.87
N TYR A 48 -5.30 1.95 22.29
CA TYR A 48 -4.50 2.82 21.42
C TYR A 48 -3.44 2.03 20.63
N GLU A 49 -2.69 1.14 21.29
CA GLU A 49 -1.61 0.35 20.67
C GLU A 49 -2.16 -0.68 19.67
N ILE A 50 -3.30 -1.30 20.00
CA ILE A 50 -4.01 -2.19 19.10
C ILE A 50 -4.52 -1.43 17.87
N THR A 51 -5.05 -0.22 18.08
CA THR A 51 -5.50 0.65 17.00
C THR A 51 -4.36 1.08 16.09
N GLU A 52 -3.20 1.46 16.64
CA GLU A 52 -2.01 1.82 15.84
C GLU A 52 -1.54 0.64 14.97
N GLY A 53 -1.47 -0.57 15.53
CA GLY A 53 -1.08 -1.76 14.78
C GLY A 53 -2.05 -2.09 13.63
N LEU A 54 -3.36 -2.02 13.90
CA LEU A 54 -4.39 -2.21 12.88
C LEU A 54 -4.34 -1.10 11.82
N LEU A 55 -4.11 0.15 12.21
CA LEU A 55 -4.03 1.28 11.30
C LEU A 55 -2.84 1.12 10.35
N LEU A 56 -1.68 0.72 10.87
CA LEU A 56 -0.48 0.44 10.09
C LEU A 56 -0.76 -0.60 9.00
N CYS A 57 -1.35 -1.74 9.37
CA CYS A 57 -1.72 -2.80 8.43
C CYS A 57 -2.70 -2.28 7.38
N THR A 58 -3.70 -1.50 7.81
CA THR A 58 -4.77 -1.00 6.96
C THR A 58 -4.29 0.04 5.95
N VAL A 59 -3.42 0.96 6.37
CA VAL A 59 -2.88 2.03 5.53
C VAL A 59 -2.01 1.46 4.41
N PHE A 60 -1.09 0.55 4.74
CA PHE A 60 -0.20 -0.02 3.72
C PHE A 60 -0.93 -0.93 2.74
N ALA A 61 -1.90 -1.70 3.23
CA ALA A 61 -2.78 -2.48 2.36
C ALA A 61 -3.67 -1.58 1.47
N SER A 62 -4.06 -0.39 1.95
CA SER A 62 -4.81 0.59 1.15
C SER A 62 -3.95 1.24 0.06
N PHE A 63 -2.67 1.51 0.34
CA PHE A 63 -1.73 2.03 -0.67
C PHE A 63 -1.60 1.08 -1.86
N ALA A 64 -1.45 -0.23 -1.60
CA ALA A 64 -1.42 -1.24 -2.65
C ALA A 64 -2.67 -1.20 -3.53
N TYR A 65 -3.85 -1.09 -2.91
CA TYR A 65 -5.12 -1.01 -3.63
C TYR A 65 -5.30 0.27 -4.44
N ALA A 66 -4.99 1.42 -3.84
CA ALA A 66 -5.10 2.73 -4.50
C ALA A 66 -4.23 2.79 -5.77
N GLN A 67 -3.06 2.15 -5.75
CA GLN A 67 -2.20 2.04 -6.92
C GLN A 67 -2.73 1.10 -8.00
N SER A 68 -3.28 -0.07 -7.64
CA SER A 68 -3.92 -0.97 -8.63
C SER A 68 -5.09 -0.25 -9.33
N LYS A 69 -5.78 0.64 -8.62
CA LYS A 69 -6.81 1.52 -9.20
C LYS A 69 -6.25 2.69 -10.02
N LYS A 70 -4.93 2.82 -10.14
CA LYS A 70 -4.22 3.91 -10.83
C LYS A 70 -4.77 5.29 -10.46
N ALA A 71 -5.11 5.46 -9.18
CA ALA A 71 -5.64 6.70 -8.64
C ALA A 71 -4.57 7.80 -8.49
N HIS A 72 -3.32 7.54 -8.86
CA HIS A 72 -2.31 8.58 -9.00
C HIS A 72 -2.81 9.57 -10.04
N ILE A 73 -3.19 10.74 -9.54
CA ILE A 73 -3.59 11.94 -10.27
C ILE A 73 -2.72 12.03 -11.51
N ASN A 74 -3.27 11.52 -12.61
CA ASN A 74 -2.64 11.61 -13.89
C ASN A 74 -2.46 13.09 -14.13
N MET A 75 -1.23 13.53 -14.32
CA MET A 75 -0.90 14.87 -14.78
C MET A 75 -1.34 15.01 -16.25
N THR A 76 -2.58 14.59 -16.54
CA THR A 76 -3.22 14.46 -17.85
C THR A 76 -3.18 15.80 -18.57
N ILE A 77 -3.25 16.90 -17.82
CA ILE A 77 -3.23 18.25 -18.38
C ILE A 77 -1.88 18.58 -19.01
N LEU A 78 -0.76 18.29 -18.33
CA LEU A 78 0.58 18.64 -18.84
C LEU A 78 1.10 17.61 -19.86
N ILE A 79 0.76 16.34 -19.67
CA ILE A 79 1.30 15.24 -20.48
C ILE A 79 0.55 15.07 -21.81
N ASN A 80 -0.67 15.60 -21.94
CA ASN A 80 -1.40 15.59 -23.22
C ASN A 80 -0.79 16.50 -24.31
N ILE A 81 0.15 17.38 -23.93
CA ILE A 81 0.86 18.26 -24.87
C ILE A 81 2.02 17.51 -25.58
N PHE A 82 2.48 16.40 -25.02
CA PHE A 82 3.65 15.67 -25.52
C PHE A 82 3.29 14.56 -26.52
N PRO A 83 4.18 14.25 -27.49
CA PRO A 83 4.00 13.15 -28.43
C PRO A 83 3.98 11.78 -27.71
N LYS A 84 3.21 10.84 -28.27
CA LYS A 84 2.89 9.52 -27.66
C LYS A 84 4.09 8.79 -27.04
N ALA A 85 5.23 8.75 -27.73
CA ALA A 85 6.43 8.06 -27.25
C ALA A 85 6.99 8.67 -25.95
N LEU A 86 7.01 10.00 -25.85
CA LEU A 86 7.52 10.69 -24.67
C LEU A 86 6.57 10.57 -23.47
N LYS A 87 5.25 10.52 -23.73
CA LYS A 87 4.23 10.21 -22.72
C LYS A 87 4.49 8.85 -22.07
N PHE A 88 4.61 7.77 -22.85
CA PHE A 88 4.88 6.45 -22.30
C PHE A 88 6.23 6.35 -21.58
N LEU A 89 7.26 7.05 -22.07
CA LEU A 89 8.56 7.12 -21.41
C LEU A 89 8.49 7.78 -20.03
N ILE A 90 7.82 8.93 -19.91
CA ILE A 90 7.66 9.66 -18.64
C ILE A 90 6.87 8.80 -17.63
N TYR A 91 5.80 8.14 -18.08
CA TYR A 91 5.01 7.25 -17.23
C TYR A 91 5.82 6.05 -16.73
N GLY A 92 6.64 5.44 -17.60
CA GLY A 92 7.52 4.34 -17.22
C GLY A 92 8.61 4.78 -16.24
N LEU A 93 9.21 5.94 -16.46
CA LEU A 93 10.20 6.53 -15.55
C LEU A 93 9.60 6.88 -14.18
N MET A 94 8.42 7.50 -14.14
CA MET A 94 7.72 7.76 -12.88
C MET A 94 7.40 6.46 -12.14
N GLY A 95 6.86 5.46 -12.84
CA GLY A 95 6.57 4.16 -12.24
C GLY A 95 7.82 3.48 -11.67
N LEU A 96 8.94 3.57 -12.38
CA LEU A 96 10.23 3.04 -11.93
C LEU A 96 10.77 3.78 -10.70
N LEU A 97 10.71 5.11 -10.70
CA LEU A 97 11.14 5.94 -9.56
C LEU A 97 10.29 5.64 -8.32
N SER A 98 8.97 5.61 -8.48
CA SER A 98 8.05 5.28 -7.39
C SER A 98 8.25 3.85 -6.89
N ALA A 99 8.54 2.88 -7.76
CA ALA A 99 8.91 1.52 -7.35
C ALA A 99 10.22 1.51 -6.53
N GLY A 100 11.22 2.28 -6.96
CA GLY A 100 12.48 2.41 -6.23
C GLY A 100 12.29 2.98 -4.82
N VAL A 101 11.49 4.04 -4.69
CA VAL A 101 11.16 4.62 -3.38
C VAL A 101 10.41 3.61 -2.50
N ALA A 102 9.40 2.92 -3.06
CA ALA A 102 8.66 1.89 -2.33
C ALA A 102 9.58 0.75 -1.83
N PHE A 103 10.54 0.34 -2.65
CA PHE A 103 11.53 -0.67 -2.26
C PHE A 103 12.41 -0.21 -1.10
N ILE A 104 12.89 1.04 -1.16
CA ILE A 104 13.72 1.63 -0.10
C ILE A 104 12.94 1.68 1.22
N VAL A 105 11.65 2.07 1.18
CA VAL A 105 10.78 2.09 2.36
C VAL A 105 10.58 0.68 2.92
N GLY A 106 10.27 -0.30 2.07
CA GLY A 106 10.14 -1.70 2.49
C GLY A 106 11.42 -2.26 3.11
N TYR A 107 12.58 -1.92 2.55
CA TYR A 107 13.88 -2.31 3.12
C TYR A 107 14.16 -1.62 4.46
N ALA A 108 13.85 -0.33 4.59
CA ALA A 108 13.98 0.39 5.86
C ALA A 108 13.08 -0.21 6.95
N ALA A 109 11.87 -0.67 6.61
CA ALA A 109 10.97 -1.36 7.53
C ALA A 109 11.57 -2.69 8.04
N VAL A 110 12.26 -3.46 7.18
CA VAL A 110 12.99 -4.67 7.62
C VAL A 110 14.12 -4.33 8.59
N LEU A 111 14.91 -3.29 8.31
CA LEU A 111 15.96 -2.84 9.23
C LEU A 111 15.38 -2.37 10.58
N GLN A 112 14.22 -1.72 10.54
CA GLN A 112 13.51 -1.30 11.74
C GLN A 112 12.98 -2.50 12.54
N ALA A 113 12.49 -3.55 11.87
CA ALA A 113 12.10 -4.80 12.50
C ALA A 113 13.27 -5.49 13.21
N LEU A 114 14.43 -5.57 12.55
CA LEU A 114 15.66 -6.13 13.12
C LEU A 114 16.14 -5.30 14.33
N SER A 115 16.16 -3.98 14.20
CA SER A 115 16.53 -3.10 15.32
C SER A 115 15.53 -3.22 16.50
N ALA A 116 14.25 -3.46 16.22
CA ALA A 116 13.25 -3.69 17.25
C ALA A 116 13.44 -5.03 17.98
N ILE A 117 13.93 -6.06 17.29
CA ILE A 117 14.32 -7.34 17.90
C ILE A 117 15.52 -7.13 18.82
N ASP A 118 16.58 -6.47 18.33
CA ASP A 118 17.81 -6.24 19.09
C ASP A 118 17.57 -5.41 20.35
N LYS A 119 16.67 -4.43 20.28
CA LYS A 119 16.33 -3.54 21.40
C LYS A 119 15.24 -4.10 22.32
N GLY A 120 14.60 -5.22 21.95
CA GLY A 120 13.42 -5.72 22.65
C GLY A 120 12.30 -4.69 22.72
N THR A 121 12.09 -3.92 21.65
CA THR A 121 11.12 -2.81 21.64
C THR A 121 9.71 -3.37 21.79
N VAL A 122 9.11 -3.07 22.94
CA VAL A 122 7.73 -3.42 23.28
C VAL A 122 6.88 -2.16 23.43
N THR A 123 5.58 -2.28 23.20
CA THR A 123 4.64 -1.20 23.45
C THR A 123 4.56 -0.85 24.95
N SER A 124 4.22 0.39 25.28
CA SER A 124 4.36 0.93 26.64
C SER A 124 3.32 0.40 27.63
N VAL A 125 2.15 -0.04 27.15
CA VAL A 125 1.01 -0.46 27.97
C VAL A 125 0.82 -1.97 27.91
N LEU A 126 0.71 -2.56 26.72
CA LEU A 126 0.49 -4.01 26.56
C LEU A 126 1.79 -4.82 26.47
N MET A 127 2.95 -4.17 26.40
CA MET A 127 4.25 -4.82 26.19
C MET A 127 4.26 -5.73 24.94
N ILE A 128 3.55 -5.33 23.88
CA ILE A 128 3.49 -6.10 22.64
C ILE A 128 4.80 -5.87 21.88
N PRO A 129 5.49 -6.93 21.45
CA PRO A 129 6.67 -6.80 20.61
C PRO A 129 6.31 -6.10 19.29
N MET A 130 7.02 -5.03 18.92
CA MET A 130 6.73 -4.24 17.72
C MET A 130 7.28 -4.86 16.42
N TYR A 131 8.24 -5.79 16.52
CA TYR A 131 8.87 -6.41 15.35
C TYR A 131 7.89 -7.06 14.34
N PRO A 132 6.77 -7.72 14.73
CA PRO A 132 5.84 -8.33 13.76
C PRO A 132 5.15 -7.28 12.89
N LEU A 133 4.85 -6.10 13.44
CA LEU A 133 4.20 -5.00 12.72
C LEU A 133 5.09 -4.46 11.60
N TYR A 134 6.38 -4.26 11.89
CA TYR A 134 7.35 -3.82 10.89
C TYR A 134 7.58 -4.85 9.77
N TYR A 135 7.48 -6.15 10.06
CA TYR A 135 7.51 -7.19 9.02
C TYR A 135 6.27 -7.18 8.13
N ILE A 136 5.09 -6.93 8.70
CA ILE A 136 3.85 -6.79 7.91
C ILE A 136 3.94 -5.58 6.99
N GLU A 137 4.41 -4.44 7.49
CA GLU A 137 4.69 -3.24 6.70
C GLU A 137 5.67 -3.52 5.55
N ALA A 138 6.81 -4.15 5.85
CA ALA A 138 7.80 -4.52 4.84
C ALA A 138 7.18 -5.41 3.75
N GLY A 139 6.40 -6.42 4.14
CA GLY A 139 5.70 -7.30 3.21
C GLY A 139 4.73 -6.55 2.29
N ALA A 140 3.93 -5.65 2.85
CA ALA A 140 3.01 -4.81 2.08
C ALA A 140 3.74 -3.89 1.09
N MET A 141 4.85 -3.28 1.52
CA MET A 141 5.69 -2.43 0.67
C MET A 141 6.38 -3.19 -0.47
N PHE A 142 6.77 -4.44 -0.26
CA PHE A 142 7.31 -5.27 -1.34
C PHE A 142 6.24 -5.67 -2.36
N ILE A 143 5.02 -6.01 -1.91
CA ILE A 143 3.89 -6.26 -2.82
C ILE A 143 3.58 -4.99 -3.63
N PHE A 144 3.60 -3.83 -2.97
CA PHE A 144 3.41 -2.53 -3.62
C PHE A 144 4.47 -2.26 -4.69
N THR A 145 5.74 -2.48 -4.36
CA THR A 145 6.88 -2.35 -5.28
C THR A 145 6.71 -3.22 -6.52
N LEU A 146 6.28 -4.48 -6.35
CA LEU A 146 6.03 -5.40 -7.46
C LEU A 146 4.90 -4.91 -8.37
N SER A 147 3.83 -4.33 -7.80
CA SER A 147 2.74 -3.74 -8.58
C SER A 147 3.23 -2.57 -9.42
N LEU A 148 4.05 -1.68 -8.85
CA LEU A 148 4.60 -0.54 -9.59
C LEU A 148 5.59 -0.96 -10.68
N LEU A 149 6.44 -1.94 -10.40
CA LEU A 149 7.35 -2.49 -11.42
C LEU A 149 6.59 -3.10 -12.59
N TYR A 150 5.50 -3.81 -12.30
CA TYR A 150 4.64 -4.37 -13.34
C TYR A 150 4.02 -3.28 -14.22
N ASP A 151 3.49 -2.21 -13.63
CA ASP A 151 2.95 -1.05 -14.36
C ASP A 151 4.03 -0.32 -15.17
N ALA A 152 5.22 -0.13 -14.60
CA ALA A 152 6.35 0.47 -15.29
C ALA A 152 6.75 -0.35 -16.52
N VAL A 153 6.92 -1.66 -16.38
CA VAL A 153 7.26 -2.56 -17.51
C VAL A 153 6.16 -2.53 -18.57
N LEU A 154 4.88 -2.55 -18.17
CA LEU A 154 3.77 -2.47 -19.11
C LEU A 154 3.78 -1.16 -19.90
N SER A 155 4.08 -0.03 -19.26
CA SER A 155 4.16 1.27 -19.93
C SER A 155 5.33 1.36 -20.93
N PHE A 156 6.48 0.76 -20.62
CA PHE A 156 7.62 0.65 -21.55
C PHE A 156 7.30 -0.26 -22.75
N VAL A 157 6.61 -1.38 -22.53
CA VAL A 157 6.20 -2.29 -23.63
C VAL A 157 5.11 -1.68 -24.51
N ALA A 158 4.22 -0.87 -23.93
CA ALA A 158 3.21 -0.11 -24.69
C ALA A 158 3.84 0.87 -25.69
N MET A 159 5.06 1.33 -25.44
CA MET A 159 5.82 2.19 -26.36
C MET A 159 6.18 1.48 -27.69
N PHE A 160 6.21 0.15 -27.72
CA PHE A 160 6.59 -0.65 -28.90
C PHE A 160 5.43 -1.47 -29.51
N SER A 161 4.22 -1.45 -28.93
CA SER A 161 3.11 -2.31 -29.38
C SER A 161 1.74 -1.63 -29.29
N LYS A 162 1.12 -1.34 -30.45
CA LYS A 162 -0.24 -0.76 -30.59
C LYS A 162 -1.34 -1.52 -29.81
N LYS A 163 -1.17 -2.84 -29.58
CA LYS A 163 -2.14 -3.69 -28.88
C LYS A 163 -2.16 -3.47 -27.36
N HIS A 164 -1.10 -2.89 -26.79
CA HIS A 164 -1.01 -2.56 -25.36
C HIS A 164 -1.34 -1.08 -25.09
N GLU A 165 -1.28 -0.23 -26.12
CA GLU A 165 -1.67 1.19 -26.08
C GLU A 165 -3.15 1.35 -25.71
N GLU A 166 -4.02 0.51 -26.27
CA GLU A 166 -5.48 0.50 -26.06
C GLU A 166 -5.86 0.04 -24.63
N ILE A 167 -5.08 -0.90 -24.07
CA ILE A 167 -5.26 -1.38 -22.68
C ILE A 167 -4.86 -0.29 -21.69
N VAL A 168 -3.72 0.37 -21.93
CA VAL A 168 -3.27 1.46 -21.06
C VAL A 168 -4.22 2.65 -21.15
N THR A 169 -4.64 3.10 -22.34
CA THR A 169 -5.57 4.23 -22.45
C THR A 169 -6.97 3.96 -21.90
N SER A 170 -7.47 2.71 -21.95
CA SER A 170 -8.74 2.36 -21.30
C SER A 170 -8.71 2.55 -19.78
N THR A 171 -7.53 2.44 -19.14
CA THR A 171 -7.40 2.64 -17.70
C THR A 171 -7.41 4.12 -17.28
N TRP A 172 -7.38 5.05 -18.25
CA TRP A 172 -7.27 6.51 -18.00
C TRP A 172 -8.59 7.25 -18.20
N THR A 173 -9.63 6.54 -18.63
CA THR A 173 -10.95 7.11 -18.96
C THR A 173 -12.03 6.78 -17.92
N LEU A 174 -11.62 6.24 -16.76
CA LEU A 174 -12.49 6.03 -15.59
C LEU A 174 -12.37 7.20 -14.61
#